data_AF-A0A384LMK6-F1
#
_entry.id   AF-A0A384LMK6-F1
#
_cell.length_a   1.000
_cell.length_b   1.000
_cell.length_c   1.000
_cell.angle_alpha   90.00
_cell.angle_beta   90.00
_cell.angle_gamma   90.00
#
_symmetry.space_group_name_H-M   'P 1'
#
loop_
_entity.id
_entity.type
_entity.pdbx_description
1 polymer ?
#
loop_
_entity_poly.entity_id
_entity_poly.type
_entity_poly.pdbx_seq_one_letter_code
_entity_poly.pdbx_strand_id
1 'polypeptide(L)'
;MVKVYPMPIVAILSTGDELVEPTAGTLGRGQIRDSNRAMLVAAVMQQQCKVVDLGIVRDDRKELEKVLDEAVSSGVDIILTSGGVSMGDRDFVKPLLEEKGKVYFSKVLMKPGKPLTFAEIRAKPTESMLGKTVLAFGLPGNPVSCLVCFNIFVVPTIRQLAGWTSPHPLRVRLRLQEPIKSDPIRPEFHRAIIKWKDNDGSGTPGFVAESTGHQMSSRLLSMRSANALLELPATGNVLSAGSSVSAIIVSDISAFSIDKKASLSEPGSIRKEKKYDEVPGPEYKVAILTVSDTVSAGAGPDRSGPRAVSVVDSSSEKLGGAKVVATAVVPDEVERIKDILQKWSDVDEMDLILTLGGTGFTPRDVTPEATKKVIERETPGLLFVMMQESLKITPFAMLSRSAAGIRGSTLIINMPGNPNAVAECMEALLPALKHALKQIKGDKREKHPKHIPHAEATLPTDTWDQSYKSAYETGEKKEEAGCSCTH
;
A
#
# COMPACT_ATOMS: atom_id res chain seq x y z
N MET A 1 17.78 -11.43 -43.55
CA MET A 1 17.11 -12.34 -42.60
C MET A 1 18.12 -12.79 -41.57
N VAL A 2 17.84 -12.62 -40.28
CA VAL A 2 18.73 -13.04 -39.19
C VAL A 2 18.04 -14.19 -38.45
N LYS A 3 18.72 -15.33 -38.30
CA LYS A 3 18.20 -16.47 -37.53
C LYS A 3 18.42 -16.19 -36.04
N VAL A 4 17.35 -16.16 -35.27
CA VAL A 4 17.36 -15.87 -33.83
C VAL A 4 16.54 -16.90 -33.07
N TYR A 5 16.80 -17.07 -31.78
CA TYR A 5 15.88 -17.78 -30.90
C TYR A 5 14.63 -16.91 -30.67
N PRO A 6 13.41 -17.47 -30.74
CA PRO A 6 12.19 -16.72 -30.50
C PRO A 6 11.97 -16.48 -29.00
N MET A 7 11.20 -15.45 -28.69
CA MET A 7 10.63 -15.28 -27.34
C MET A 7 9.49 -16.29 -27.12
N PRO A 8 9.34 -16.86 -25.92
CA PRO A 8 8.23 -17.77 -25.65
C PRO A 8 6.87 -17.05 -25.72
N ILE A 9 5.85 -17.79 -26.10
CA ILE A 9 4.45 -17.36 -25.99
C ILE A 9 3.93 -17.77 -24.61
N VAL A 10 3.31 -16.84 -23.89
CA VAL A 10 2.91 -17.03 -22.49
C VAL A 10 1.40 -16.88 -22.34
N ALA A 11 0.72 -17.92 -21.89
CA ALA A 11 -0.67 -17.88 -21.48
C ALA A 11 -0.80 -17.43 -20.02
N ILE A 12 -1.79 -16.59 -19.71
CA ILE A 12 -2.00 -16.04 -18.37
C ILE A 12 -3.48 -16.17 -17.99
N LEU A 13 -3.76 -16.69 -16.80
CA LEU A 13 -5.10 -16.71 -16.21
C LEU A 13 -5.04 -16.43 -14.70
N SER A 14 -6.15 -15.93 -14.15
CA SER A 14 -6.34 -15.81 -12.70
C SER A 14 -7.50 -16.69 -12.25
N THR A 15 -7.40 -17.27 -11.06
CA THR A 15 -8.44 -18.15 -10.50
C THR A 15 -9.03 -17.54 -9.23
N GLY A 16 -10.36 -17.54 -9.11
CA GLY A 16 -11.04 -17.16 -7.88
C GLY A 16 -12.51 -16.79 -8.06
N ASP A 17 -13.38 -17.32 -7.20
CA ASP A 17 -14.80 -16.94 -7.16
C ASP A 17 -15.01 -15.48 -6.71
N GLU A 18 -14.07 -14.92 -5.94
CA GLU A 18 -14.08 -13.54 -5.48
C GLU A 18 -13.71 -12.53 -6.58
N LEU A 19 -13.12 -12.99 -7.67
CA LEU A 19 -12.56 -12.11 -8.68
C LEU A 19 -13.64 -11.50 -9.58
N VAL A 20 -13.47 -10.20 -9.85
CA VAL A 20 -14.19 -9.46 -10.90
C VAL A 20 -13.19 -8.76 -11.82
N GLU A 21 -13.63 -8.44 -13.03
CA GLU A 21 -12.80 -7.72 -14.01
C GLU A 21 -12.31 -6.36 -13.46
N PRO A 22 -11.12 -5.88 -13.88
CA PRO A 22 -10.58 -4.59 -13.45
C PRO A 22 -11.49 -3.39 -13.76
N THR A 23 -12.36 -3.53 -14.77
CA THR A 23 -13.33 -2.50 -15.19
C THR A 23 -14.52 -2.38 -14.24
N ALA A 24 -14.69 -3.30 -13.29
CA ALA A 24 -15.81 -3.27 -12.34
C ALA A 24 -15.83 -1.97 -11.53
N GLY A 25 -17.01 -1.33 -11.49
CA GLY A 25 -17.30 -0.15 -10.67
C GLY A 25 -17.44 -0.51 -9.19
N THR A 26 -18.63 -0.34 -8.61
CA THR A 26 -18.90 -0.75 -7.22
C THR A 26 -18.72 -2.26 -7.07
N LEU A 27 -18.01 -2.68 -6.03
CA LEU A 27 -17.78 -4.09 -5.74
C LEU A 27 -18.92 -4.66 -4.90
N GLY A 28 -19.37 -5.85 -5.25
CA GLY A 28 -20.28 -6.64 -4.44
C GLY A 28 -19.60 -7.22 -3.21
N ARG A 29 -20.41 -7.87 -2.34
CA ARG A 29 -19.91 -8.51 -1.13
C ARG A 29 -18.88 -9.60 -1.48
N GLY A 30 -17.71 -9.54 -0.84
CA GLY A 30 -16.66 -10.54 -1.00
C GLY A 30 -15.99 -10.50 -2.37
N GLN A 31 -16.20 -9.45 -3.18
CA GLN A 31 -15.54 -9.31 -4.46
C GLN A 31 -14.30 -8.44 -4.37
N ILE A 32 -13.28 -8.79 -5.14
CA ILE A 32 -12.09 -7.98 -5.38
C ILE A 32 -11.78 -7.97 -6.87
N ARG A 33 -11.18 -6.88 -7.36
CA ARG A 33 -10.74 -6.80 -8.75
C ARG A 33 -9.53 -7.70 -8.97
N ASP A 34 -9.50 -8.37 -10.11
CA ASP A 34 -8.33 -9.12 -10.55
C ASP A 34 -7.18 -8.17 -10.89
N SER A 35 -6.25 -8.00 -9.95
CA SER A 35 -5.02 -7.24 -10.18
C SER A 35 -3.88 -8.06 -10.76
N ASN A 36 -3.89 -9.38 -10.55
CA ASN A 36 -2.73 -10.22 -10.85
C ASN A 36 -2.59 -10.43 -12.35
N ARG A 37 -3.68 -10.69 -13.06
CA ARG A 37 -3.64 -10.92 -14.50
C ARG A 37 -3.08 -9.72 -15.23
N ALA A 38 -3.62 -8.52 -15.00
CA ALA A 38 -3.12 -7.28 -15.62
C ALA A 38 -1.65 -7.00 -15.25
N MET A 39 -1.26 -7.26 -14.00
CA MET A 39 0.12 -7.12 -13.53
C MET A 39 1.07 -8.10 -14.24
N LEU A 40 0.67 -9.37 -14.41
CA LEU A 40 1.45 -10.38 -15.10
C LEU A 40 1.52 -10.14 -16.61
N VAL A 41 0.41 -9.72 -17.23
CA VAL A 41 0.39 -9.29 -18.64
C VAL A 41 1.44 -8.19 -18.85
N ALA A 42 1.44 -7.15 -18.03
CA ALA A 42 2.43 -6.08 -18.11
C ALA A 42 3.86 -6.58 -17.87
N ALA A 43 4.07 -7.45 -16.89
CA ALA A 43 5.39 -8.00 -16.57
C ALA A 43 5.94 -8.88 -17.71
N VAL A 44 5.09 -9.67 -18.38
CA VAL A 44 5.45 -10.48 -19.55
C VAL A 44 5.71 -9.61 -20.78
N MET A 45 4.93 -8.53 -20.97
CA MET A 45 5.18 -7.54 -22.02
C MET A 45 6.55 -6.86 -21.85
N GLN A 46 6.96 -6.56 -20.62
CA GLN A 46 8.31 -6.04 -20.32
C GLN A 46 9.42 -7.05 -20.67
N GLN A 47 9.12 -8.35 -20.63
CA GLN A 47 10.03 -9.39 -21.12
C GLN A 47 9.91 -9.63 -22.64
N GLN A 48 9.21 -8.78 -23.39
CA GLN A 48 9.08 -8.84 -24.86
C GLN A 48 8.43 -10.13 -25.40
N CYS A 49 7.64 -10.81 -24.57
CA CYS A 49 6.96 -12.04 -24.94
C CYS A 49 5.55 -11.77 -25.45
N LYS A 50 5.05 -12.65 -26.34
CA LYS A 50 3.65 -12.63 -26.76
C LYS A 50 2.77 -13.18 -25.63
N VAL A 51 1.70 -12.45 -25.30
CA VAL A 51 0.75 -12.85 -24.26
C VAL A 51 -0.51 -13.43 -24.88
N VAL A 52 -1.04 -14.49 -24.27
CA VAL A 52 -2.39 -15.03 -24.48
C VAL A 52 -3.15 -14.87 -23.17
N ASP A 53 -4.02 -13.87 -23.09
CA ASP A 53 -4.84 -13.61 -21.90
C ASP A 53 -6.08 -14.52 -21.95
N LEU A 54 -6.18 -15.44 -20.98
CA LEU A 54 -7.27 -16.41 -20.85
C LEU A 54 -8.33 -15.98 -19.82
N GLY A 55 -8.20 -14.78 -19.25
CA GLY A 55 -9.20 -14.18 -18.37
C GLY A 55 -9.22 -14.73 -16.95
N ILE A 56 -10.37 -14.53 -16.30
CA ILE A 56 -10.70 -15.03 -14.97
C ILE A 56 -11.37 -16.40 -15.12
N VAL A 57 -10.88 -17.39 -14.38
CA VAL A 57 -11.46 -18.73 -14.28
C VAL A 57 -12.02 -18.91 -12.87
N ARG A 58 -13.23 -19.46 -12.76
CA ARG A 58 -13.85 -19.71 -11.44
C ARG A 58 -13.18 -20.88 -10.72
N ASP A 59 -13.43 -20.99 -9.42
CA ASP A 59 -12.93 -22.11 -8.62
C ASP A 59 -13.78 -23.37 -8.87
N ASP A 60 -13.84 -23.79 -10.13
CA ASP A 60 -14.45 -25.01 -10.61
C ASP A 60 -13.39 -25.87 -11.33
N ARG A 61 -13.28 -27.13 -10.89
CA ARG A 61 -12.25 -28.04 -11.41
C ARG A 61 -12.39 -28.24 -12.93
N LYS A 62 -13.60 -28.42 -13.45
CA LYS A 62 -13.83 -28.72 -14.88
C LYS A 62 -13.56 -27.50 -15.74
N GLU A 63 -13.96 -26.32 -15.27
CA GLU A 63 -13.69 -25.06 -15.95
C GLU A 63 -12.19 -24.81 -16.06
N LEU A 64 -11.45 -24.96 -14.96
CA LEU A 64 -10.00 -24.80 -14.95
C LEU A 64 -9.29 -25.87 -15.78
N GLU A 65 -9.75 -27.12 -15.73
CA GLU A 65 -9.22 -28.20 -16.55
C GLU A 65 -9.32 -27.89 -18.05
N LYS A 66 -10.51 -27.43 -18.47
CA LYS A 66 -10.78 -27.05 -19.86
C LYS A 66 -9.88 -25.92 -20.33
N VAL A 67 -9.75 -24.85 -19.54
CA VAL A 67 -8.89 -23.70 -19.90
C VAL A 67 -7.41 -24.10 -19.95
N LEU A 68 -6.96 -24.99 -19.06
CA LEU A 68 -5.59 -25.53 -19.13
C LEU A 68 -5.36 -26.37 -20.40
N ASP A 69 -6.33 -27.19 -20.82
CA ASP A 69 -6.22 -27.96 -22.06
C ASP A 69 -6.22 -27.07 -23.31
N GLU A 70 -7.06 -26.03 -23.32
CA GLU A 70 -7.05 -24.98 -24.36
C GLU A 70 -5.70 -24.26 -24.41
N ALA A 71 -5.15 -23.89 -23.26
CA ALA A 71 -3.83 -23.27 -23.18
C ALA A 71 -2.74 -24.19 -23.75
N VAL A 72 -2.69 -25.45 -23.31
CA VAL A 72 -1.69 -26.44 -23.76
C VAL A 72 -1.79 -26.71 -25.27
N SER A 73 -3.00 -26.77 -25.81
CA SER A 73 -3.24 -27.02 -27.25
C SER A 73 -3.05 -25.79 -28.13
N SER A 74 -3.13 -24.57 -27.58
CA SER A 74 -2.98 -23.31 -28.33
C SER A 74 -1.56 -23.01 -28.83
N GLY A 75 -0.57 -23.82 -28.41
CA GLY A 75 0.81 -23.63 -28.83
C GLY A 75 1.57 -22.58 -28.02
N VAL A 76 1.17 -22.28 -26.78
CA VAL A 76 2.02 -21.52 -25.83
C VAL A 76 3.17 -22.35 -25.30
N ASP A 77 4.23 -21.70 -24.81
CA ASP A 77 5.41 -22.36 -24.23
C ASP A 77 5.38 -22.31 -22.70
N ILE A 78 4.72 -21.29 -22.14
CA ILE A 78 4.57 -21.07 -20.70
C ILE A 78 3.09 -20.80 -20.37
N ILE A 79 2.59 -21.40 -19.28
CA ILE A 79 1.30 -21.08 -18.67
C ILE A 79 1.56 -20.49 -17.28
N LEU A 80 1.00 -19.32 -17.02
CA LEU A 80 1.01 -18.67 -15.71
C LEU A 80 -0.41 -18.66 -15.15
N THR A 81 -0.62 -19.30 -14.02
CA THR A 81 -1.86 -19.15 -13.24
C THR A 81 -1.57 -18.36 -11.98
N SER A 82 -2.53 -17.57 -11.49
CA SER A 82 -2.43 -16.92 -10.17
C SER A 82 -3.65 -17.23 -9.31
N GLY A 83 -3.43 -17.69 -8.07
CA GLY A 83 -4.51 -18.18 -7.21
C GLY A 83 -4.62 -19.71 -7.25
N GLY A 84 -5.51 -20.31 -6.46
CA GLY A 84 -5.82 -21.74 -6.59
C GLY A 84 -4.70 -22.72 -6.19
N VAL A 85 -3.63 -22.26 -5.50
CA VAL A 85 -2.38 -23.03 -5.23
C VAL A 85 -2.03 -23.16 -3.74
N SER A 86 -2.92 -22.74 -2.84
CA SER A 86 -2.65 -22.66 -1.40
C SER A 86 -3.05 -23.96 -0.67
N MET A 87 -3.96 -23.87 0.31
CA MET A 87 -4.46 -24.96 1.16
C MET A 87 -5.99 -24.99 1.22
N GLY A 88 -6.67 -24.26 0.32
CA GLY A 88 -8.11 -24.22 0.22
C GLY A 88 -8.67 -25.53 -0.33
N ASP A 89 -9.89 -25.85 0.06
CA ASP A 89 -10.68 -26.98 -0.46
C ASP A 89 -10.99 -26.86 -1.96
N ARG A 90 -10.93 -25.63 -2.50
CA ARG A 90 -11.11 -25.33 -3.92
C ARG A 90 -9.83 -24.99 -4.69
N ASP A 91 -8.66 -25.27 -4.11
CA ASP A 91 -7.37 -25.05 -4.79
C ASP A 91 -7.08 -26.18 -5.81
N PHE A 92 -7.66 -26.06 -7.01
CA PHE A 92 -7.59 -27.12 -8.04
C PHE A 92 -6.36 -27.04 -8.95
N VAL A 93 -5.59 -25.95 -8.94
CA VAL A 93 -4.43 -25.77 -9.85
C VAL A 93 -3.42 -26.90 -9.65
N LYS A 94 -2.98 -27.14 -8.41
CA LYS A 94 -1.96 -28.16 -8.14
C LYS A 94 -2.43 -29.57 -8.56
N PRO A 95 -3.61 -30.08 -8.12
CA PRO A 95 -4.10 -31.39 -8.54
C PRO A 95 -4.22 -31.54 -10.07
N LEU A 96 -4.66 -30.50 -10.78
CA LEU A 96 -4.78 -30.54 -12.24
C LEU A 96 -3.40 -30.55 -12.93
N LEU A 97 -2.41 -29.84 -12.39
CA LEU A 97 -1.04 -29.90 -12.90
C LEU A 97 -0.39 -31.26 -12.64
N GLU A 98 -0.68 -31.92 -11.52
CA GLU A 98 -0.23 -33.30 -11.23
C GLU A 98 -0.88 -34.33 -12.16
N GLU A 99 -2.13 -34.11 -12.57
CA GLU A 99 -2.83 -34.97 -13.52
C GLU A 99 -2.32 -34.80 -14.96
N LYS A 100 -2.13 -33.54 -15.40
CA LYS A 100 -1.77 -33.22 -16.78
C LYS A 100 -0.27 -33.35 -17.07
N GLY A 101 0.57 -33.34 -16.04
CA GLY A 101 2.02 -33.27 -16.21
C GLY A 101 2.81 -33.69 -14.98
N LYS A 102 4.09 -33.33 -14.98
CA LYS A 102 5.00 -33.61 -13.87
C LYS A 102 5.20 -32.35 -13.04
N VAL A 103 4.67 -32.34 -11.81
CA VAL A 103 4.98 -31.30 -10.81
C VAL A 103 6.35 -31.59 -10.20
N TYR A 104 7.24 -30.60 -10.23
CA TYR A 104 8.58 -30.71 -9.63
C TYR A 104 8.61 -30.23 -8.18
N PHE A 105 7.86 -29.18 -7.88
CA PHE A 105 7.66 -28.68 -6.52
C PHE A 105 6.36 -27.90 -6.42
N SER A 106 5.83 -27.79 -5.20
CA SER A 106 4.63 -26.99 -4.86
C SER A 106 4.81 -26.10 -3.62
N LYS A 107 6.01 -26.10 -3.03
CA LYS A 107 6.36 -25.28 -1.87
C LYS A 107 7.82 -24.85 -1.97
N VAL A 108 8.08 -23.58 -1.68
CA VAL A 108 9.43 -23.01 -1.65
C VAL A 108 9.68 -22.37 -0.29
N LEU A 109 10.88 -22.58 0.26
CA LEU A 109 11.32 -21.91 1.49
C LEU A 109 11.71 -20.46 1.19
N MET A 110 10.71 -19.60 1.08
CA MET A 110 10.89 -18.17 0.79
C MET A 110 9.78 -17.30 1.38
N LYS A 111 10.07 -16.00 1.48
CA LYS A 111 9.11 -14.96 1.86
C LYS A 111 9.27 -13.74 0.95
N PRO A 112 8.19 -13.19 0.38
CA PRO A 112 6.89 -13.83 0.15
C PRO A 112 7.01 -14.97 -0.89
N GLY A 113 5.96 -15.78 -1.10
CA GLY A 113 5.94 -16.77 -2.20
C GLY A 113 5.93 -18.26 -1.87
N LYS A 114 5.64 -18.67 -0.62
CA LYS A 114 5.64 -20.09 -0.21
C LYS A 114 4.89 -21.05 -1.17
N PRO A 115 3.63 -20.82 -1.56
CA PRO A 115 2.87 -21.76 -2.40
C PRO A 115 3.12 -21.53 -3.90
N LEU A 116 4.36 -21.75 -4.35
CA LEU A 116 4.70 -21.73 -5.77
C LEU A 116 4.73 -23.17 -6.29
N THR A 117 3.96 -23.42 -7.35
CA THR A 117 3.97 -24.72 -8.06
C THR A 117 4.64 -24.58 -9.42
N PHE A 118 5.51 -25.52 -9.75
CA PHE A 118 6.13 -25.62 -11.07
C PHE A 118 5.91 -27.02 -11.65
N ALA A 119 5.44 -27.07 -12.89
CA ALA A 119 5.15 -28.30 -13.59
C ALA A 119 5.56 -28.25 -15.05
N GLU A 120 5.76 -29.43 -15.62
CA GLU A 120 6.00 -29.64 -17.05
C GLU A 120 4.85 -30.47 -17.63
N ILE A 121 4.19 -29.94 -18.65
CA ILE A 121 3.06 -30.58 -19.34
C ILE A 121 3.49 -30.92 -20.77
N ARG A 122 3.22 -32.14 -21.23
CA ARG A 122 3.54 -32.54 -22.61
C ARG A 122 2.31 -32.34 -23.50
N ALA A 123 2.36 -31.36 -24.39
CA ALA A 123 1.32 -31.18 -25.40
C ALA A 123 1.31 -32.37 -26.36
N LYS A 124 0.13 -32.96 -26.58
CA LYS A 124 -0.04 -34.05 -27.55
C LYS A 124 0.22 -33.50 -28.97
N PRO A 125 0.84 -34.29 -29.87
CA PRO A 125 0.94 -33.92 -31.26
C PRO A 125 -0.46 -33.72 -31.86
N THR A 126 -0.62 -32.68 -32.67
CA THR A 126 -1.81 -32.45 -33.50
C THR A 126 -1.39 -32.38 -34.97
N GLU A 127 -2.33 -32.44 -35.92
CA GLU A 127 -2.01 -32.35 -37.35
C GLU A 127 -1.20 -31.08 -37.71
N SER A 128 -1.33 -30.02 -36.91
CA SER A 128 -0.66 -28.72 -37.11
C SER A 128 0.55 -28.46 -36.20
N MET A 129 0.83 -29.29 -35.19
CA MET A 129 1.94 -29.06 -34.24
C MET A 129 2.60 -30.35 -33.78
N LEU A 130 3.94 -30.40 -33.83
CA LEU A 130 4.73 -31.43 -33.14
C LEU A 130 4.53 -31.31 -31.63
N GLY A 131 4.49 -32.46 -30.94
CA GLY A 131 4.37 -32.49 -29.48
C GLY A 131 5.50 -31.71 -28.82
N LYS A 132 5.14 -30.74 -27.98
CA LYS A 132 6.09 -29.86 -27.28
C LYS A 132 5.83 -29.84 -25.78
N THR A 133 6.86 -29.50 -25.02
CA THR A 133 6.74 -29.25 -23.59
C THR A 133 6.18 -27.86 -23.35
N VAL A 134 5.24 -27.74 -22.43
CA VAL A 134 4.69 -26.49 -21.90
C VAL A 134 5.05 -26.40 -20.42
N LEU A 135 5.66 -25.29 -20.01
CA LEU A 135 6.02 -25.05 -18.62
C LEU A 135 4.88 -24.33 -17.89
N ALA A 136 4.42 -24.87 -16.77
CA ALA A 136 3.34 -24.27 -15.99
C ALA A 136 3.84 -23.77 -14.64
N PHE A 137 3.57 -22.50 -14.35
CA PHE A 137 3.81 -21.89 -13.05
C PHE A 137 2.48 -21.56 -12.37
N GLY A 138 2.16 -22.30 -11.31
CA GLY A 138 1.09 -21.98 -10.39
C GLY A 138 1.58 -20.92 -9.39
N LEU A 139 1.36 -19.65 -9.70
CA LEU A 139 1.80 -18.52 -8.89
C LEU A 139 0.85 -18.28 -7.71
N PRO A 140 1.36 -17.85 -6.54
CA PRO A 140 0.52 -17.50 -5.39
C PRO A 140 -0.51 -16.41 -5.73
N GLY A 141 -1.73 -16.51 -5.15
CA GLY A 141 -2.78 -15.50 -5.35
C GLY A 141 -2.50 -14.13 -4.71
N ASN A 142 -1.70 -14.09 -3.63
CA ASN A 142 -1.31 -12.82 -3.02
C ASN A 142 -0.44 -11.97 -3.98
N PRO A 143 -0.81 -10.71 -4.31
CA PRO A 143 -0.18 -9.96 -5.41
C PRO A 143 1.34 -9.79 -5.31
N VAL A 144 1.87 -9.52 -4.12
CA VAL A 144 3.32 -9.37 -3.94
C VAL A 144 4.02 -10.72 -4.16
N SER A 145 3.47 -11.80 -3.60
CA SER A 145 4.01 -13.15 -3.79
C SER A 145 4.02 -13.53 -5.27
N CYS A 146 2.93 -13.22 -5.99
CA CYS A 146 2.81 -13.45 -7.43
C CYS A 146 3.95 -12.78 -8.21
N LEU A 147 4.14 -11.47 -8.03
CA LEU A 147 5.15 -10.71 -8.78
C LEU A 147 6.59 -11.05 -8.35
N VAL A 148 6.83 -11.33 -7.07
CA VAL A 148 8.14 -11.80 -6.59
C VAL A 148 8.50 -13.16 -7.19
N CYS A 149 7.55 -14.11 -7.22
CA CYS A 149 7.77 -15.40 -7.88
C CYS A 149 7.99 -15.24 -9.39
N PHE A 150 7.25 -14.35 -10.05
CA PHE A 150 7.48 -14.02 -11.46
C PHE A 150 8.92 -13.54 -11.69
N ASN A 151 9.38 -12.55 -10.92
CA ASN A 151 10.72 -11.97 -11.07
C ASN A 151 11.85 -12.98 -10.81
N ILE A 152 11.67 -13.89 -9.84
CA ILE A 152 12.73 -14.82 -9.43
C ILE A 152 12.77 -16.07 -10.30
N PHE A 153 11.61 -16.60 -10.70
CA PHE A 153 11.53 -17.90 -11.37
C PHE A 153 11.12 -17.78 -12.85
N VAL A 154 10.11 -16.97 -13.16
CA VAL A 154 9.57 -16.91 -14.53
C VAL A 154 10.47 -16.11 -15.46
N VAL A 155 11.02 -14.97 -15.02
CA VAL A 155 11.97 -14.15 -15.81
C VAL A 155 13.19 -14.96 -16.29
N PRO A 156 13.95 -15.66 -15.43
CA PRO A 156 15.08 -16.46 -15.91
C PRO A 156 14.63 -17.63 -16.80
N THR A 157 13.44 -18.21 -16.58
CA THR A 157 12.90 -19.22 -17.50
C THR A 157 12.61 -18.64 -18.88
N ILE A 158 11.96 -17.46 -18.96
CA ILE A 158 11.72 -16.76 -20.23
C ILE A 158 13.05 -16.52 -20.97
N ARG A 159 14.06 -16.01 -20.27
CA ARG A 159 15.39 -15.75 -20.83
C ARG A 159 16.06 -17.03 -21.33
N GLN A 160 15.98 -18.12 -20.56
CA GLN A 160 16.52 -19.41 -20.95
C GLN A 160 15.87 -19.94 -22.23
N LEU A 161 14.53 -19.88 -22.32
CA LEU A 161 13.79 -20.31 -23.53
C LEU A 161 14.12 -19.42 -24.74
N ALA A 162 14.36 -18.13 -24.51
CA ALA A 162 14.79 -17.17 -25.53
C ALA A 162 16.28 -17.28 -25.90
N GLY A 163 17.01 -18.28 -25.38
CA GLY A 163 18.39 -18.56 -25.75
C GLY A 163 19.45 -17.65 -25.09
N TRP A 164 19.11 -16.98 -23.99
CA TRP A 164 20.09 -16.19 -23.23
C TRP A 164 21.10 -17.11 -22.56
N THR A 165 22.39 -16.86 -22.77
CA THR A 165 23.47 -17.61 -22.11
C THR A 165 23.66 -17.22 -20.64
N SER A 166 23.19 -16.04 -20.25
CA SER A 166 23.17 -15.55 -18.87
C SER A 166 21.75 -15.16 -18.44
N PRO A 167 20.88 -16.14 -18.13
CA PRO A 167 19.49 -15.89 -17.80
C PRO A 167 19.30 -15.33 -16.37
N HIS A 168 20.28 -15.54 -15.50
CA HIS A 168 20.22 -15.15 -14.10
C HIS A 168 20.06 -13.62 -13.95
N PRO A 169 19.25 -13.15 -12.98
CA PRO A 169 19.12 -11.73 -12.74
C PRO A 169 20.41 -11.16 -12.13
N LEU A 170 20.69 -9.89 -12.43
CA LEU A 170 21.84 -9.19 -11.89
C LEU A 170 21.73 -9.09 -10.37
N ARG A 171 22.77 -9.58 -9.68
CA ARG A 171 22.93 -9.43 -8.23
C ARG A 171 24.03 -8.45 -7.92
N VAL A 172 23.74 -7.53 -7.00
CA VAL A 172 24.69 -6.53 -6.53
C VAL A 172 24.79 -6.59 -5.01
N ARG A 173 25.90 -6.08 -4.49
CA ARG A 173 26.07 -5.82 -3.08
C ARG A 173 25.75 -4.36 -2.80
N LEU A 174 25.02 -4.10 -1.72
CA LEU A 174 24.60 -2.75 -1.33
C LEU A 174 24.55 -2.57 0.18
N ARG A 175 24.39 -1.33 0.64
CA ARG A 175 24.21 -1.00 2.07
C ARG A 175 22.78 -0.58 2.39
N LEU A 176 22.29 -1.00 3.55
CA LEU A 176 20.98 -0.61 4.06
C LEU A 176 21.00 0.84 4.56
N GLN A 177 19.99 1.64 4.21
CA GLN A 177 19.82 3.01 4.73
C GLN A 177 19.06 3.04 6.07
N GLU A 178 18.33 1.96 6.36
CA GLU A 178 17.52 1.81 7.57
C GLU A 178 17.67 0.37 8.11
N PRO A 179 17.43 0.13 9.40
CA PRO A 179 17.47 -1.22 9.95
C PRO A 179 16.31 -2.06 9.42
N ILE A 180 16.57 -3.32 9.08
CA ILE A 180 15.54 -4.25 8.59
C ILE A 180 15.53 -5.53 9.45
N LYS A 181 14.35 -5.87 9.95
CA LYS A 181 14.12 -7.12 10.69
C LYS A 181 13.99 -8.29 9.71
N SER A 182 14.90 -9.27 9.79
CA SER A 182 14.77 -10.51 9.03
C SER A 182 13.75 -11.46 9.67
N ASP A 183 13.19 -12.33 8.85
CA ASP A 183 12.34 -13.43 9.29
C ASP A 183 13.20 -14.54 9.95
N PRO A 184 12.73 -15.19 11.02
CA PRO A 184 13.48 -16.24 11.71
C PRO A 184 13.49 -17.59 10.97
N ILE A 185 12.58 -17.81 10.02
CA ILE A 185 12.38 -19.13 9.40
C ILE A 185 12.68 -19.10 7.91
N ARG A 186 12.29 -18.04 7.21
CA ARG A 186 12.30 -18.00 5.74
C ARG A 186 13.21 -16.89 5.22
N PRO A 187 14.12 -17.19 4.29
CA PRO A 187 14.82 -16.14 3.57
C PRO A 187 13.81 -15.20 2.90
N GLU A 188 14.03 -13.90 3.04
CA GLU A 188 13.09 -12.88 2.59
C GLU A 188 13.63 -12.13 1.38
N PHE A 189 12.80 -12.02 0.34
CA PHE A 189 12.97 -11.13 -0.80
C PHE A 189 12.27 -9.80 -0.49
N HIS A 190 13.00 -8.95 0.24
CA HIS A 190 12.50 -7.70 0.76
C HIS A 190 12.54 -6.63 -0.34
N ARG A 191 11.41 -5.97 -0.62
CA ARG A 191 11.33 -4.98 -1.70
C ARG A 191 12.01 -3.69 -1.27
N ALA A 192 12.93 -3.21 -2.09
CA ALA A 192 13.67 -1.99 -1.85
C ALA A 192 13.70 -1.08 -3.08
N ILE A 193 13.87 0.21 -2.79
CA ILE A 193 14.27 1.21 -3.77
C ILE A 193 15.77 1.40 -3.58
N ILE A 194 16.55 1.05 -4.60
CA ILE A 194 18.00 1.17 -4.60
C ILE A 194 18.45 2.27 -5.54
N LYS A 195 19.55 2.92 -5.18
CA LYS A 195 20.20 3.97 -5.98
C LYS A 195 21.70 3.90 -5.79
N TRP A 196 22.45 4.33 -6.80
CA TRP A 196 23.88 4.53 -6.68
C TRP A 196 24.15 5.87 -5.99
N LYS A 197 25.09 5.90 -5.03
CA LYS A 197 25.55 7.12 -4.38
C LYS A 197 27.07 7.21 -4.46
N ASP A 198 27.58 8.44 -4.53
CA ASP A 198 29.02 8.72 -4.46
C ASP A 198 29.62 8.35 -3.10
N ASN A 199 28.79 8.27 -2.06
CA ASN A 199 29.14 7.72 -0.77
C ASN A 199 27.99 6.85 -0.25
N ASP A 200 28.24 5.56 -0.11
CA ASP A 200 27.27 4.55 0.37
C ASP A 200 27.10 4.53 1.90
N GLY A 201 27.81 5.41 2.61
CA GLY A 201 27.87 5.46 4.07
C GLY A 201 29.18 4.90 4.65
N SER A 202 30.05 4.30 3.83
CA SER A 202 31.37 3.81 4.24
C SER A 202 32.57 4.63 3.74
N GLY A 203 32.31 5.75 3.05
CA GLY A 203 33.35 6.61 2.49
C GLY A 203 33.70 6.28 1.03
N THR A 204 33.04 5.29 0.42
CA THR A 204 33.22 4.92 -1.00
C THR A 204 31.90 4.95 -1.77
N PRO A 205 31.92 5.13 -3.10
CA PRO A 205 30.72 5.01 -3.93
C PRO A 205 30.13 3.61 -3.90
N GLY A 206 28.80 3.51 -3.97
CA GLY A 206 28.12 2.22 -3.98
C GLY A 206 26.60 2.32 -3.99
N PHE A 207 25.94 1.17 -4.16
CA PHE A 207 24.50 1.08 -4.04
C PHE A 207 24.06 1.18 -2.58
N VAL A 208 22.97 1.91 -2.36
CA VAL A 208 22.24 1.92 -1.09
C VAL A 208 20.79 1.49 -1.30
N ALA A 209 20.15 0.97 -0.26
CA ALA A 209 18.77 0.51 -0.30
C ALA A 209 17.90 1.14 0.79
N GLU A 210 16.72 1.61 0.39
CA GLU A 210 15.62 2.02 1.27
C GLU A 210 14.49 0.98 1.17
N SER A 211 13.87 0.64 2.29
CA SER A 211 12.74 -0.29 2.31
C SER A 211 11.51 0.36 1.68
N THR A 212 10.66 -0.45 1.06
CA THR A 212 9.31 -0.03 0.67
C THR A 212 8.29 -0.04 1.83
N GLY A 213 8.78 -0.22 3.06
CA GLY A 213 8.01 -0.25 4.30
C GLY A 213 7.41 -1.63 4.59
N HIS A 214 6.12 -1.67 4.95
CA HIS A 214 5.46 -2.93 5.33
C HIS A 214 5.45 -3.98 4.22
N GLN A 215 5.98 -5.17 4.53
CA GLN A 215 6.26 -6.23 3.56
C GLN A 215 5.18 -7.34 3.44
N MET A 216 3.97 -7.13 3.96
CA MET A 216 2.88 -8.12 3.85
C MET A 216 2.63 -8.53 2.38
N SER A 217 2.40 -9.82 2.14
CA SER A 217 2.27 -10.38 0.78
C SER A 217 1.02 -9.91 0.02
N SER A 218 -0.02 -9.48 0.72
CA SER A 218 -1.23 -8.90 0.13
C SER A 218 -1.06 -7.42 -0.21
N ARG A 219 -0.04 -6.74 0.32
CA ARG A 219 0.15 -5.29 0.18
C ARG A 219 0.94 -4.97 -1.09
N LEU A 220 0.25 -4.94 -2.23
CA LEU A 220 0.87 -4.62 -3.53
C LEU A 220 1.63 -3.28 -3.55
N LEU A 221 1.24 -2.31 -2.72
CA LEU A 221 1.97 -1.05 -2.55
C LEU A 221 3.45 -1.21 -2.16
N SER A 222 3.83 -2.35 -1.57
CA SER A 222 5.25 -2.65 -1.32
C SER A 222 6.06 -2.96 -2.59
N MET A 223 5.40 -3.22 -3.73
CA MET A 223 6.06 -3.34 -5.04
C MET A 223 6.19 -1.98 -5.74
N ARG A 224 5.49 -0.95 -5.27
CA ARG A 224 5.53 0.39 -5.90
C ARG A 224 6.96 0.91 -5.89
N SER A 225 7.48 1.21 -7.09
CA SER A 225 8.84 1.71 -7.31
C SER A 225 9.96 0.77 -6.83
N ALA A 226 9.65 -0.46 -6.42
CA ALA A 226 10.66 -1.43 -6.03
C ALA A 226 11.46 -1.84 -7.27
N ASN A 227 12.73 -1.45 -7.30
CA ASN A 227 13.66 -1.79 -8.39
C ASN A 227 14.62 -2.92 -8.01
N ALA A 228 14.61 -3.36 -6.75
CA ALA A 228 15.37 -4.51 -6.27
C ALA A 228 14.65 -5.34 -5.19
N LEU A 229 15.09 -6.59 -5.05
CA LEU A 229 14.74 -7.51 -3.99
C LEU A 229 15.98 -7.81 -3.16
N LEU A 230 16.03 -7.35 -1.92
CA LEU A 230 17.10 -7.68 -0.98
C LEU A 230 16.97 -9.14 -0.57
N GLU A 231 18.07 -9.89 -0.58
CA GLU A 231 18.13 -11.29 -0.19
C GLU A 231 18.51 -11.39 1.29
N LEU A 232 17.51 -11.32 2.17
CA LEU A 232 17.72 -11.34 3.62
C LEU A 232 17.73 -12.79 4.14
N PRO A 233 18.74 -13.20 4.92
CA PRO A 233 18.82 -14.55 5.46
C PRO A 233 17.80 -14.78 6.59
N ALA A 234 17.44 -16.04 6.81
CA ALA A 234 16.50 -16.47 7.86
C ALA A 234 17.12 -16.47 9.26
N THR A 235 17.59 -15.31 9.74
CA THR A 235 18.29 -15.20 11.03
C THR A 235 17.39 -14.76 12.17
N GLY A 236 16.27 -14.08 11.87
CA GLY A 236 15.47 -13.44 12.90
C GLY A 236 16.16 -12.26 13.58
N ASN A 237 17.28 -11.76 13.07
CA ASN A 237 17.98 -10.61 13.63
C ASN A 237 17.52 -9.30 12.98
N VAL A 238 17.78 -8.18 13.66
CA VAL A 238 17.70 -6.86 13.02
C VAL A 238 19.04 -6.61 12.33
N LEU A 239 19.01 -6.43 11.02
CA LEU A 239 20.14 -5.96 10.24
C LEU A 239 20.22 -4.44 10.38
N SER A 240 21.32 -3.90 10.89
CA SER A 240 21.47 -2.46 11.12
C SER A 240 21.63 -1.67 9.83
N ALA A 241 21.29 -0.37 9.86
CA ALA A 241 21.69 0.56 8.80
C ALA A 241 23.22 0.54 8.61
N GLY A 242 23.67 0.73 7.36
CA GLY A 242 25.06 0.61 6.94
C GLY A 242 25.53 -0.83 6.71
N SER A 243 24.82 -1.85 7.21
CA SER A 243 25.16 -3.25 6.94
C SER A 243 24.99 -3.60 5.47
N SER A 244 25.83 -4.52 4.98
CA SER A 244 25.85 -4.88 3.57
C SER A 244 25.03 -6.14 3.29
N VAL A 245 24.15 -6.10 2.30
CA VAL A 245 23.31 -7.23 1.87
C VAL A 245 23.39 -7.46 0.36
N SER A 246 22.99 -8.66 -0.08
CA SER A 246 22.82 -8.98 -1.51
C SER A 246 21.45 -8.49 -1.98
N ALA A 247 21.36 -8.03 -3.23
CA ALA A 247 20.12 -7.62 -3.84
C ALA A 247 20.04 -8.05 -5.30
N ILE A 248 18.87 -8.56 -5.69
CA ILE A 248 18.51 -8.85 -7.07
C ILE A 248 17.92 -7.60 -7.69
N ILE A 249 18.48 -7.12 -8.81
CA ILE A 249 17.91 -6.03 -9.59
C ILE A 249 16.79 -6.59 -10.47
N VAL A 250 15.58 -6.02 -10.35
CA VAL A 250 14.36 -6.53 -11.01
C VAL A 250 13.73 -5.55 -12.02
N SER A 251 14.38 -4.42 -12.26
CA SER A 251 13.98 -3.45 -13.29
C SER A 251 15.21 -2.90 -14.01
N ASP A 252 15.00 -2.23 -15.15
CA ASP A 252 16.09 -1.76 -16.01
C ASP A 252 17.04 -0.82 -15.27
N ILE A 253 18.31 -1.24 -15.16
CA ILE A 253 19.34 -0.49 -14.43
C ILE A 253 19.64 0.88 -15.08
N SER A 254 19.51 0.96 -16.41
CA SER A 254 19.69 2.20 -17.18
C SER A 254 18.60 3.23 -16.91
N ALA A 255 17.44 2.80 -16.40
CA ALA A 255 16.33 3.67 -16.05
C ALA A 255 16.36 4.11 -14.58
N PHE A 256 17.43 3.81 -13.84
CA PHE A 256 17.53 4.17 -12.43
C PHE A 256 17.62 5.68 -12.24
N SER A 257 16.80 6.21 -11.34
CA SER A 257 16.89 7.60 -10.90
C SER A 257 18.24 7.85 -10.23
N ILE A 258 19.02 8.75 -10.81
CA ILE A 258 20.32 9.17 -10.27
C ILE A 258 20.09 10.13 -9.10
N ASP A 259 20.92 10.03 -8.07
CA ASP A 259 20.98 11.02 -6.99
C ASP A 259 21.48 12.36 -7.56
N LYS A 260 20.56 13.26 -7.93
CA LYS A 260 20.88 14.60 -8.44
C LYS A 260 21.39 15.48 -7.29
N LYS A 261 22.61 15.22 -6.82
CA LYS A 261 23.39 16.14 -5.98
C LYS A 261 24.84 16.34 -6.44
N ALA A 262 25.22 15.81 -7.60
CA ALA A 262 26.52 16.05 -8.20
C ALA A 262 26.37 16.66 -9.60
N SER A 263 26.41 17.98 -9.69
CA SER A 263 26.72 18.68 -10.94
C SER A 263 27.78 19.75 -10.70
N LEU A 264 29.03 19.36 -10.99
CA LEU A 264 30.10 20.10 -11.66
C LEU A 264 30.15 21.63 -11.42
N SER A 265 31.13 22.04 -10.62
CA SER A 265 31.66 23.39 -10.56
C SER A 265 32.45 23.72 -11.83
N GLU A 266 32.02 24.71 -12.61
CA GLU A 266 32.90 25.40 -13.55
C GLU A 266 33.77 26.46 -12.84
N PRO A 267 35.00 26.70 -13.31
CA PRO A 267 35.92 27.64 -12.68
C PRO A 267 35.74 29.07 -13.18
N GLY A 268 35.58 30.01 -12.22
CA GLY A 268 36.04 31.39 -12.38
C GLY A 268 34.96 32.46 -12.54
N SER A 269 34.58 33.10 -11.43
CA SER A 269 34.61 34.56 -11.31
C SER A 269 34.37 35.05 -9.89
N ILE A 270 35.44 35.64 -9.35
CA ILE A 270 35.54 36.78 -8.42
C ILE A 270 34.37 37.01 -7.45
N ARG A 271 34.69 36.78 -6.17
CA ARG A 271 33.97 37.14 -4.95
C ARG A 271 33.30 38.52 -5.04
N LYS A 272 31.99 38.55 -4.77
CA LYS A 272 31.34 39.63 -4.02
C LYS A 272 30.57 38.99 -2.86
N GLU A 273 30.97 39.36 -1.65
CA GLU A 273 30.27 39.05 -0.42
C GLU A 273 28.82 39.55 -0.50
N LYS A 274 27.86 38.63 -0.40
CA LYS A 274 26.49 38.94 0.02
C LYS A 274 25.94 37.77 0.86
N LYS A 275 25.44 38.16 2.04
CA LYS A 275 24.61 37.49 3.05
C LYS A 275 24.21 36.03 2.79
N TYR A 276 24.41 35.23 3.84
CA TYR A 276 23.73 33.94 4.05
C TYR A 276 22.22 34.10 3.83
N ASP A 277 21.70 33.54 2.73
CA ASP A 277 20.29 33.21 2.61
C ASP A 277 20.08 31.81 3.20
N GLU A 278 19.13 31.74 4.11
CA GLU A 278 18.71 30.57 4.86
C GLU A 278 18.28 29.41 3.96
N VAL A 279 18.63 28.18 4.35
CA VAL A 279 17.96 26.98 3.86
C VAL A 279 16.47 27.12 4.19
N PRO A 280 15.50 27.00 3.25
CA PRO A 280 14.10 27.09 3.62
C PRO A 280 13.79 25.98 4.61
N GLY A 281 13.37 26.35 5.83
CA GLY A 281 12.91 25.41 6.83
C GLY A 281 11.70 24.60 6.34
N PRO A 282 11.25 23.58 7.09
CA PRO A 282 10.01 22.86 6.76
C PRO A 282 8.85 23.86 6.63
N GLU A 283 8.07 23.75 5.56
CA GLU A 283 6.95 24.66 5.27
C GLU A 283 5.85 24.57 6.35
N TYR A 284 5.73 23.41 7.05
CA TYR A 284 4.93 23.28 8.26
C TYR A 284 5.63 22.49 9.39
N LYS A 285 5.54 22.98 10.62
CA LYS A 285 6.07 22.35 11.84
C LYS A 285 4.99 21.53 12.56
N VAL A 286 5.24 20.24 12.77
CA VAL A 286 4.31 19.33 13.46
C VAL A 286 4.89 18.86 14.79
N ALA A 287 4.06 18.82 15.83
CA ALA A 287 4.41 18.26 17.13
C ALA A 287 3.46 17.11 17.52
N ILE A 288 4.00 16.09 18.21
CA ILE A 288 3.25 14.89 18.60
C ILE A 288 3.36 14.68 20.10
N LEU A 289 2.23 14.69 20.79
CA LEU A 289 2.13 14.49 22.24
C LEU A 289 1.49 13.14 22.55
N THR A 290 2.25 12.20 23.10
CA THR A 290 1.69 10.96 23.65
C THR A 290 1.19 11.23 25.06
N VAL A 291 -0.09 10.97 25.32
CA VAL A 291 -0.72 11.10 26.65
C VAL A 291 -0.98 9.70 27.19
N SER A 292 -0.21 9.32 28.21
CA SER A 292 -0.39 8.03 28.87
C SER A 292 0.37 7.96 30.20
N ASP A 293 -0.35 7.65 31.29
CA ASP A 293 0.24 7.36 32.60
C ASP A 293 1.30 6.24 32.54
N THR A 294 1.03 5.17 31.79
CA THR A 294 1.92 4.00 31.74
C THR A 294 3.21 4.28 30.98
N VAL A 295 3.13 5.01 29.87
CA VAL A 295 4.30 5.42 29.09
C VAL A 295 5.09 6.48 29.83
N SER A 296 4.42 7.46 30.44
CA SER A 296 5.07 8.52 31.21
C SER A 296 5.78 7.99 32.46
N ALA A 297 5.28 6.92 33.08
CA ALA A 297 5.93 6.27 34.22
C ALA A 297 7.08 5.30 33.80
N GLY A 298 7.31 5.11 32.49
CA GLY A 298 8.30 4.17 31.97
C GLY A 298 7.90 2.69 32.08
N ALA A 299 6.64 2.40 32.43
CA ALA A 299 6.13 1.05 32.63
C ALA A 299 5.76 0.32 31.32
N GLY A 300 5.74 1.02 30.19
CA GLY A 300 5.47 0.44 28.86
C GLY A 300 6.01 1.30 27.72
N PRO A 301 6.33 0.70 26.55
CA PRO A 301 6.88 1.44 25.42
C PRO A 301 5.79 2.26 24.70
N ASP A 302 6.14 3.48 24.29
CA ASP A 302 5.28 4.26 23.39
C ASP A 302 5.22 3.60 22.00
N ARG A 303 4.04 3.09 21.64
CA ARG A 303 3.81 2.51 20.31
C ARG A 303 3.10 3.49 19.37
N SER A 304 2.42 4.49 19.92
CA SER A 304 1.54 5.39 19.16
C SER A 304 2.31 6.61 18.68
N GLY A 305 3.21 7.16 19.50
CA GLY A 305 4.11 8.26 19.13
C GLY A 305 4.92 7.95 17.88
N PRO A 306 5.75 6.88 17.87
CA PRO A 306 6.54 6.52 16.69
C PRO A 306 5.69 6.25 15.45
N ARG A 307 4.48 5.70 15.64
CA ARG A 307 3.54 5.46 14.54
C ARG A 307 3.01 6.75 13.96
N ALA A 308 2.62 7.71 14.80
CA ALA A 308 2.17 9.03 14.38
C ALA A 308 3.28 9.78 13.61
N VAL A 309 4.53 9.73 14.11
CA VAL A 309 5.70 10.31 13.43
C VAL A 309 5.83 9.73 12.02
N SER A 310 5.83 8.40 11.91
CA SER A 310 5.92 7.69 10.64
C SER A 310 4.78 8.07 9.67
N VAL A 311 3.55 8.25 10.15
CA VAL A 311 2.39 8.61 9.32
C VAL A 311 2.50 10.05 8.82
N VAL A 312 2.92 10.99 9.67
CA VAL A 312 3.12 12.39 9.28
C VAL A 312 4.27 12.51 8.27
N ASP A 313 5.42 11.90 8.55
CA ASP A 313 6.60 11.98 7.68
C ASP A 313 6.33 11.33 6.32
N SER A 314 5.67 10.16 6.28
CA SER A 314 5.28 9.52 5.02
C SER A 314 4.21 10.29 4.24
N SER A 315 3.50 11.20 4.91
CA SER A 315 2.49 12.08 4.29
C SER A 315 2.99 13.51 4.09
N SER A 316 4.28 13.79 4.35
CA SER A 316 4.86 15.14 4.34
C SER A 316 4.57 15.90 3.03
N GLU A 317 4.77 15.28 1.86
CA GLU A 317 4.46 15.89 0.56
C GLU A 317 2.98 16.27 0.40
N LYS A 318 2.07 15.40 0.87
CA LYS A 318 0.62 15.64 0.81
C LYS A 318 0.19 16.72 1.80
N LEU A 319 0.92 16.87 2.90
CA LEU A 319 0.71 17.92 3.91
C LEU A 319 1.43 19.23 3.57
N GLY A 320 2.05 19.33 2.40
CA GLY A 320 2.76 20.55 1.96
C GLY A 320 4.11 20.72 2.64
N GLY A 321 4.89 19.65 2.78
CA GLY A 321 6.24 19.69 3.37
C GLY A 321 6.26 19.69 4.90
N ALA A 322 5.18 19.25 5.54
CA ALA A 322 5.09 19.16 6.99
C ALA A 322 6.12 18.18 7.57
N LYS A 323 6.82 18.57 8.64
CA LYS A 323 7.78 17.70 9.34
C LYS A 323 7.52 17.68 10.83
N VAL A 324 7.70 16.51 11.43
CA VAL A 324 7.69 16.40 12.89
C VAL A 324 8.98 16.98 13.45
N VAL A 325 8.85 18.02 14.27
CA VAL A 325 9.99 18.74 14.88
C VAL A 325 10.09 18.53 16.38
N ALA A 326 9.01 18.08 17.02
CA ALA A 326 8.97 17.83 18.45
C ALA A 326 8.07 16.63 18.79
N THR A 327 8.52 15.81 19.73
CA THR A 327 7.70 14.77 20.37
C THR A 327 7.85 14.87 21.89
N ALA A 328 6.79 14.56 22.62
CA ALA A 328 6.82 14.50 24.08
C ALA A 328 5.83 13.46 24.60
N VAL A 329 6.06 13.02 25.83
CA VAL A 329 5.17 12.12 26.57
C VAL A 329 4.78 12.80 27.87
N VAL A 330 3.49 12.78 28.21
CA VAL A 330 2.96 13.31 29.48
C VAL A 330 1.98 12.32 30.11
N PRO A 331 1.82 12.35 31.45
CA PRO A 331 0.76 11.58 32.11
C PRO A 331 -0.61 12.17 31.78
N ASP A 332 -1.66 11.44 32.13
CA ASP A 332 -3.06 11.82 31.95
C ASP A 332 -3.48 12.89 32.99
N GLU A 333 -2.82 14.05 32.93
CA GLU A 333 -3.02 15.20 33.82
C GLU A 333 -3.36 16.45 33.02
N VAL A 334 -4.50 17.07 33.34
CA VAL A 334 -5.03 18.22 32.59
C VAL A 334 -4.01 19.37 32.48
N GLU A 335 -3.37 19.75 33.59
CA GLU A 335 -2.41 20.87 33.58
C GLU A 335 -1.14 20.52 32.79
N ARG A 336 -0.63 19.28 32.87
CA ARG A 336 0.56 18.86 32.10
C ARG A 336 0.31 18.87 30.60
N ILE A 337 -0.84 18.38 30.16
CA ILE A 337 -1.22 18.38 28.75
C ILE A 337 -1.37 19.83 28.28
N LYS A 338 -2.07 20.66 29.06
CA LYS A 338 -2.28 22.09 28.77
C LYS A 338 -0.97 22.86 28.64
N ASP A 339 -0.03 22.67 29.56
CA ASP A 339 1.26 23.37 29.55
C ASP A 339 2.05 23.07 28.26
N ILE A 340 2.08 21.82 27.82
CA ILE A 340 2.73 21.43 26.55
C ILE A 340 1.99 22.04 25.35
N LEU A 341 0.66 21.93 25.30
CA LEU A 341 -0.12 22.47 24.19
C LEU A 341 0.03 23.99 24.07
N GLN A 342 0.05 24.71 25.19
CA GLN A 342 0.28 26.15 25.22
C GLN A 342 1.71 26.50 24.79
N LYS A 343 2.72 25.81 25.34
CA LYS A 343 4.12 26.04 24.94
C LYS A 343 4.33 25.80 23.44
N TRP A 344 3.83 24.69 22.91
CA TRP A 344 4.00 24.35 21.49
C TRP A 344 3.22 25.27 20.55
N SER A 345 2.08 25.80 20.99
CA SER A 345 1.31 26.75 20.18
C SER A 345 1.88 28.16 20.26
N ASP A 346 2.20 28.65 21.45
CA ASP A 346 2.48 30.07 21.71
C ASP A 346 3.97 30.42 21.66
N VAL A 347 4.86 29.47 22.00
CA VAL A 347 6.31 29.71 22.10
C VAL A 347 7.05 29.06 20.95
N ASP A 348 6.79 27.78 20.69
CA ASP A 348 7.51 27.03 19.66
C ASP A 348 6.87 27.21 18.25
N GLU A 349 5.71 27.88 18.19
CA GLU A 349 4.96 28.24 16.98
C GLU A 349 4.76 27.04 16.04
N MET A 350 4.18 25.96 16.58
CA MET A 350 3.84 24.77 15.80
C MET A 350 2.63 25.04 14.90
N ASP A 351 2.59 24.44 13.72
CA ASP A 351 1.47 24.57 12.79
C ASP A 351 0.38 23.52 13.08
N LEU A 352 0.80 22.32 13.49
CA LEU A 352 -0.07 21.20 13.81
C LEU A 352 0.42 20.48 15.07
N ILE A 353 -0.50 20.24 16.01
CA ILE A 353 -0.26 19.41 17.19
C ILE A 353 -1.22 18.22 17.17
N LEU A 354 -0.66 17.02 17.26
CA LEU A 354 -1.41 15.77 17.38
C LEU A 354 -1.21 15.20 18.78
N THR A 355 -2.29 15.05 19.55
CA THR A 355 -2.22 14.30 20.81
C THR A 355 -2.67 12.87 20.59
N LEU A 356 -2.06 11.91 21.28
CA LEU A 356 -2.35 10.50 21.13
C LEU A 356 -2.75 9.92 22.49
N GLY A 357 -3.99 9.46 22.62
CA GLY A 357 -4.48 8.84 23.85
C GLY A 357 -5.27 9.79 24.76
N GLY A 358 -5.81 9.23 25.84
CA GLY A 358 -6.63 9.94 26.83
C GLY A 358 -7.99 10.42 26.32
N THR A 359 -8.54 9.79 25.26
CA THR A 359 -9.83 10.16 24.63
C THR A 359 -10.98 9.19 24.94
N GLY A 360 -10.74 8.13 25.72
CA GLY A 360 -11.75 7.13 26.09
C GLY A 360 -12.71 7.59 27.20
N PHE A 361 -13.42 6.65 27.82
CA PHE A 361 -14.41 6.92 28.89
C PHE A 361 -13.86 6.67 30.30
N THR A 362 -12.58 6.32 30.46
CA THR A 362 -12.03 6.05 31.78
C THR A 362 -11.84 7.36 32.56
N PRO A 363 -11.84 7.33 33.91
CA PRO A 363 -11.60 8.54 34.71
C PRO A 363 -10.25 9.22 34.47
N ARG A 364 -9.30 8.50 33.86
CA ARG A 364 -7.99 9.04 33.49
C ARG A 364 -8.00 9.67 32.10
N ASP A 365 -8.92 9.32 31.22
CA ASP A 365 -9.00 9.95 29.90
C ASP A 365 -9.40 11.43 30.02
N VAL A 366 -8.43 12.36 29.96
CA VAL A 366 -8.67 13.80 30.17
C VAL A 366 -8.14 14.70 29.03
N THR A 367 -7.66 14.10 27.94
CA THR A 367 -7.08 14.83 26.81
C THR A 367 -8.06 15.81 26.14
N PRO A 368 -9.35 15.46 25.92
CA PRO A 368 -10.33 16.40 25.38
C PRO A 368 -10.58 17.60 26.30
N GLU A 369 -10.68 17.38 27.61
CA GLU A 369 -10.88 18.42 28.62
C GLU A 369 -9.71 19.41 28.65
N ALA A 370 -8.48 18.89 28.58
CA ALA A 370 -7.28 19.72 28.51
C ALA A 370 -7.24 20.53 27.20
N THR A 371 -7.58 19.90 26.08
CA THR A 371 -7.57 20.55 24.76
C THR A 371 -8.61 21.66 24.67
N LYS A 372 -9.84 21.42 25.15
CA LYS A 372 -10.92 22.42 25.18
C LYS A 372 -10.61 23.66 26.01
N LYS A 373 -9.75 23.54 27.04
CA LYS A 373 -9.27 24.69 27.81
C LYS A 373 -8.22 25.54 27.08
N VAL A 374 -7.62 25.02 26.01
CA VAL A 374 -6.50 25.64 25.29
C VAL A 374 -6.92 26.24 23.95
N ILE A 375 -7.84 25.58 23.23
CA ILE A 375 -8.32 26.03 21.93
C ILE A 375 -9.20 27.28 22.04
N GLU A 376 -9.12 28.15 21.04
CA GLU A 376 -9.93 29.38 20.92
C GLU A 376 -11.14 29.16 20.01
N ARG A 377 -10.99 28.29 19.00
CA ARG A 377 -12.02 27.97 18.02
C ARG A 377 -12.10 26.47 17.80
N GLU A 378 -13.27 25.88 17.98
CA GLU A 378 -13.46 24.44 17.73
C GLU A 378 -13.53 24.11 16.24
N THR A 379 -13.07 22.93 15.86
CA THR A 379 -13.13 22.40 14.49
C THR A 379 -13.92 21.08 14.44
N PRO A 380 -15.25 21.11 14.70
CA PRO A 380 -16.07 19.90 14.81
C PRO A 380 -16.15 19.09 13.52
N GLY A 381 -15.98 19.73 12.35
CA GLY A 381 -15.99 19.03 11.06
C GLY A 381 -14.87 17.98 10.93
N LEU A 382 -13.69 18.25 11.49
CA LEU A 382 -12.59 17.27 11.50
C LEU A 382 -12.95 16.06 12.36
N LEU A 383 -13.57 16.29 13.51
CA LEU A 383 -14.02 15.23 14.41
C LEU A 383 -15.12 14.37 13.76
N PHE A 384 -16.05 14.99 13.04
CA PHE A 384 -17.09 14.27 12.32
C PHE A 384 -16.50 13.32 11.26
N VAL A 385 -15.56 13.80 10.44
CA VAL A 385 -14.90 12.97 9.42
C VAL A 385 -14.10 11.84 10.05
N MET A 386 -13.31 12.13 11.10
CA MET A 386 -12.59 11.09 11.84
C MET A 386 -13.55 10.02 12.38
N MET A 387 -14.64 10.42 13.04
CA MET A 387 -15.63 9.51 13.60
C MET A 387 -16.31 8.67 12.50
N GLN A 388 -16.72 9.30 11.40
CA GLN A 388 -17.39 8.64 10.29
C GLN A 388 -16.50 7.58 9.64
N GLU A 389 -15.21 7.89 9.40
CA GLU A 389 -14.27 6.94 8.80
C GLU A 389 -13.89 5.83 9.78
N SER A 390 -13.66 6.15 11.06
CA SER A 390 -13.35 5.14 12.08
C SER A 390 -14.51 4.16 12.32
N LEU A 391 -15.77 4.61 12.25
CA LEU A 391 -16.95 3.74 12.40
C LEU A 391 -17.11 2.69 11.30
N LYS A 392 -16.54 2.93 10.10
CA LYS A 392 -16.51 1.92 9.02
C LYS A 392 -15.58 0.74 9.36
N ILE A 393 -14.62 0.97 10.25
CA ILE A 393 -13.59 0.01 10.63
C ILE A 393 -13.99 -0.70 11.92
N THR A 394 -14.42 0.06 12.94
CA THR A 394 -14.79 -0.50 14.24
C THR A 394 -15.97 0.23 14.87
N PRO A 395 -16.98 -0.49 15.38
CA PRO A 395 -18.07 0.13 16.11
C PRO A 395 -17.60 0.83 17.39
N PHE A 396 -16.46 0.41 17.98
CA PHE A 396 -15.94 1.01 19.21
C PHE A 396 -15.44 2.44 19.05
N ALA A 397 -15.30 2.94 17.82
CA ALA A 397 -14.93 4.34 17.55
C ALA A 397 -15.91 5.33 18.21
N MET A 398 -17.19 4.95 18.37
CA MET A 398 -18.21 5.77 19.02
C MET A 398 -17.89 6.13 20.49
N LEU A 399 -16.94 5.45 21.12
CA LEU A 399 -16.52 5.69 22.49
C LEU A 399 -15.42 6.75 22.61
N SER A 400 -15.01 7.38 21.50
CA SER A 400 -14.02 8.46 21.54
C SER A 400 -14.68 9.80 21.87
N ARG A 401 -14.12 10.52 22.84
CA ARG A 401 -14.48 11.90 23.22
C ARG A 401 -13.54 12.95 22.64
N SER A 402 -12.79 12.62 21.58
CA SER A 402 -11.81 13.52 20.95
C SER A 402 -12.31 14.97 20.77
N ALA A 403 -11.41 15.94 20.97
CA ALA A 403 -11.61 17.34 20.61
C ALA A 403 -10.61 17.78 19.53
N ALA A 404 -10.96 18.82 18.78
CA ALA A 404 -10.09 19.45 17.81
C ALA A 404 -10.42 20.94 17.73
N GLY A 405 -9.39 21.76 17.58
CA GLY A 405 -9.57 23.21 17.50
C GLY A 405 -8.29 23.97 17.17
N ILE A 406 -8.43 25.27 17.03
CA ILE A 406 -7.37 26.20 16.66
C ILE A 406 -7.04 27.06 17.86
N ARG A 407 -5.74 27.27 18.10
CA ARG A 407 -5.20 28.26 19.03
C ARG A 407 -4.18 29.11 18.27
N GLY A 408 -4.41 30.43 18.15
CA GLY A 408 -3.55 31.27 17.33
C GLY A 408 -3.45 30.76 15.89
N SER A 409 -2.23 30.42 15.46
CA SER A 409 -1.92 29.81 14.15
C SER A 409 -1.75 28.28 14.18
N THR A 410 -2.05 27.63 15.31
CA THR A 410 -1.83 26.20 15.51
C THR A 410 -3.14 25.42 15.45
N LEU A 411 -3.17 24.34 14.67
CA LEU A 411 -4.26 23.37 14.68
C LEU A 411 -3.95 22.24 15.68
N ILE A 412 -4.87 21.94 16.58
CA ILE A 412 -4.72 20.89 17.61
C ILE A 412 -5.79 19.81 17.36
N ILE A 413 -5.39 18.54 17.28
CA ILE A 413 -6.30 17.40 17.04
C ILE A 413 -6.01 16.26 18.00
N ASN A 414 -7.04 15.80 18.72
CA ASN A 414 -6.91 14.63 19.59
C ASN A 414 -7.18 13.33 18.83
N MET A 415 -6.15 12.50 18.76
CA MET A 415 -6.20 11.18 18.14
C MET A 415 -6.32 10.08 19.20
N PRO A 416 -6.92 8.92 18.85
CA PRO A 416 -6.96 7.77 19.74
C PRO A 416 -5.55 7.26 20.10
N GLY A 417 -5.42 6.64 21.28
CA GLY A 417 -4.14 6.09 21.75
C GLY A 417 -3.71 4.78 21.08
N ASN A 418 -4.50 4.25 20.13
CA ASN A 418 -4.17 3.04 19.38
C ASN A 418 -3.37 3.38 18.11
N PRO A 419 -2.19 2.78 17.89
CA PRO A 419 -1.34 3.08 16.72
C PRO A 419 -2.04 2.92 15.35
N ASN A 420 -2.96 1.97 15.22
CA ASN A 420 -3.70 1.77 13.97
C ASN A 420 -4.74 2.87 13.77
N ALA A 421 -5.49 3.21 14.82
CA ALA A 421 -6.49 4.26 14.78
C ALA A 421 -5.89 5.64 14.46
N VAL A 422 -4.65 5.91 14.89
CA VAL A 422 -3.93 7.14 14.51
C VAL A 422 -3.71 7.21 13.00
N ALA A 423 -3.29 6.11 12.37
CA ALA A 423 -3.06 6.08 10.92
C ALA A 423 -4.38 6.27 10.15
N GLU A 424 -5.46 5.64 10.61
CA GLU A 424 -6.80 5.73 10.02
C GLU A 424 -7.34 7.17 10.12
N CYS A 425 -7.25 7.79 11.30
CA CYS A 425 -7.70 9.17 11.50
C CYS A 425 -6.89 10.15 10.66
N MET A 426 -5.58 9.96 10.56
CA MET A 426 -4.74 10.79 9.70
C MET A 426 -5.14 10.65 8.22
N GLU A 427 -5.33 9.42 7.72
CA GLU A 427 -5.74 9.16 6.33
C GLU A 427 -7.07 9.84 5.99
N ALA A 428 -8.03 9.80 6.92
CA ALA A 428 -9.32 10.47 6.79
C ALA A 428 -9.18 12.01 6.66
N LEU A 429 -8.23 12.61 7.38
CA LEU A 429 -8.03 14.06 7.40
C LEU A 429 -7.11 14.59 6.30
N LEU A 430 -6.23 13.75 5.72
CA LEU A 430 -5.24 14.15 4.71
C LEU A 430 -5.80 15.03 3.58
N PRO A 431 -6.99 14.76 2.99
CA PRO A 431 -7.50 15.57 1.88
C PRO A 431 -7.76 17.04 2.25
N ALA A 432 -8.11 17.31 3.50
CA ALA A 432 -8.45 18.66 3.99
C ALA A 432 -7.29 19.33 4.75
N LEU A 433 -6.39 18.55 5.36
CA LEU A 433 -5.41 19.05 6.31
C LEU A 433 -4.43 20.06 5.69
N LYS A 434 -3.98 19.83 4.44
CA LYS A 434 -3.11 20.78 3.72
C LYS A 434 -3.77 22.14 3.53
N HIS A 435 -5.05 22.14 3.13
CA HIS A 435 -5.80 23.38 2.92
C HIS A 435 -6.07 24.09 4.24
N ALA A 436 -6.41 23.34 5.30
CA ALA A 436 -6.62 23.89 6.63
C ALA A 436 -5.37 24.60 7.17
N LEU A 437 -4.19 23.99 7.06
CA LEU A 437 -2.93 24.60 7.52
C LEU A 437 -2.59 25.89 6.74
N LYS A 438 -2.80 25.88 5.42
CA LYS A 438 -2.61 27.06 4.57
C LYS A 438 -3.57 28.21 4.94
N GLN A 439 -4.84 27.88 5.21
CA GLN A 439 -5.86 28.85 5.60
C GLN A 439 -5.59 29.47 6.98
N ILE A 440 -5.08 28.67 7.92
CA ILE A 440 -4.72 29.15 9.27
C ILE A 440 -3.50 30.09 9.22
N LYS A 441 -2.54 29.88 8.32
CA LYS A 441 -1.40 30.80 8.06
C LYS A 441 -1.78 32.11 7.38
N GLY A 442 -3.05 32.31 6.99
CA GLY A 442 -3.54 33.59 6.47
C GLY A 442 -3.35 33.81 4.97
N ASP A 443 -3.12 32.75 4.19
CA ASP A 443 -2.99 32.88 2.75
C ASP A 443 -4.34 33.25 2.10
N LYS A 444 -4.37 34.34 1.33
CA LYS A 444 -5.62 34.91 0.79
C LYS A 444 -6.26 33.92 -0.18
N ARG A 445 -7.51 33.53 0.11
CA ARG A 445 -8.49 32.80 -0.73
C ARG A 445 -7.92 32.33 -2.08
N GLU A 446 -7.46 31.08 -2.13
CA GLU A 446 -7.38 30.36 -3.40
C GLU A 446 -8.81 30.20 -3.94
N LYS A 447 -9.14 30.94 -5.00
CA LYS A 447 -10.26 30.57 -5.86
C LYS A 447 -9.87 29.27 -6.56
N HIS A 448 -10.21 28.13 -5.96
CA HIS A 448 -10.10 26.86 -6.67
C HIS A 448 -11.01 26.89 -7.91
N PRO A 449 -10.52 26.45 -9.09
CA PRO A 449 -11.38 26.14 -10.21
C PRO A 449 -12.02 24.78 -9.92
N LYS A 450 -13.26 24.82 -9.39
CA LYS A 450 -14.32 23.79 -9.39
C LYS A 450 -15.28 24.04 -8.22
N HIS A 451 -15.81 25.25 -8.11
CA HIS A 451 -17.12 25.39 -7.47
C HIS A 451 -18.14 24.91 -8.50
N ILE A 452 -18.55 23.65 -8.42
CA ILE A 452 -19.79 23.23 -9.05
C ILE A 452 -20.87 23.98 -8.26
N PRO A 453 -21.66 24.88 -8.88
CA PRO A 453 -22.78 25.53 -8.19
C PRO A 453 -23.60 24.46 -7.46
N HIS A 454 -24.14 24.75 -6.28
CA HIS A 454 -25.02 23.78 -5.58
C HIS A 454 -26.20 23.30 -6.45
N ALA A 455 -26.53 24.03 -7.53
CA ALA A 455 -27.51 23.64 -8.54
C ALA A 455 -27.03 22.53 -9.52
N GLU A 456 -25.72 22.31 -9.65
CA GLU A 456 -25.10 21.31 -10.54
C GLU A 456 -24.41 20.16 -9.79
N ALA A 457 -24.29 20.25 -8.47
CA ALA A 457 -24.11 19.04 -7.68
C ALA A 457 -25.38 18.21 -7.87
N THR A 458 -25.25 16.98 -8.37
CA THR A 458 -26.40 16.06 -8.48
C THR A 458 -27.10 16.07 -7.13
N LEU A 459 -28.34 16.58 -7.10
CA LEU A 459 -29.20 16.55 -5.93
C LEU A 459 -29.07 15.15 -5.32
N PRO A 460 -28.83 15.01 -4.00
CA PRO A 460 -28.97 13.70 -3.37
C PRO A 460 -30.35 13.21 -3.78
N THR A 461 -30.41 12.06 -4.45
CA THR A 461 -31.68 11.49 -4.90
C THR A 461 -32.54 11.37 -3.66
N ASP A 462 -33.52 12.26 -3.56
CA ASP A 462 -34.42 12.33 -2.43
C ASP A 462 -35.33 11.10 -2.52
N THR A 463 -34.82 10.00 -1.98
CA THR A 463 -35.54 8.72 -1.87
C THR A 463 -36.82 8.90 -1.06
N TRP A 464 -36.93 9.98 -0.29
CA TRP A 464 -38.13 10.34 0.45
C TRP A 464 -39.23 10.85 -0.48
N ASP A 465 -38.92 11.72 -1.45
CA ASP A 465 -39.92 12.32 -2.34
C ASP A 465 -40.47 11.29 -3.37
N GLN A 466 -39.64 10.33 -3.81
CA GLN A 466 -40.10 9.16 -4.58
C GLN A 466 -40.94 8.19 -3.74
N SER A 467 -40.53 7.92 -2.50
CA SER A 467 -41.31 7.06 -1.59
C SER A 467 -42.65 7.71 -1.22
N TYR A 468 -42.67 9.02 -1.01
CA TYR A 468 -43.86 9.82 -0.71
C TYR A 468 -44.84 9.84 -1.90
N LYS A 469 -44.36 10.07 -3.13
CA LYS A 469 -45.19 10.01 -4.35
C LYS A 469 -45.72 8.60 -4.61
N SER A 470 -44.90 7.56 -4.39
CA SER A 470 -45.35 6.17 -4.54
C SER A 470 -46.44 5.75 -3.53
N ALA A 471 -46.45 6.37 -2.34
CA ALA A 471 -47.43 6.12 -1.30
C ALA A 471 -48.74 6.92 -1.48
N TYR A 472 -48.74 8.01 -2.24
CA TYR A 472 -49.91 8.87 -2.44
C TYR A 472 -50.55 8.77 -3.83
N GLU A 473 -49.83 8.31 -4.86
CA GLU A 473 -50.37 8.21 -6.24
C GLU A 473 -51.13 6.90 -6.54
N THR A 474 -51.27 5.98 -5.60
CA THR A 474 -52.21 4.85 -5.70
C THR A 474 -53.60 5.22 -5.17
N GLY A 475 -54.12 6.33 -5.68
CA GLY A 475 -55.44 6.88 -5.36
C GLY A 475 -56.50 6.64 -6.44
N GLU A 476 -56.51 5.51 -7.15
CA GLU A 476 -57.65 5.12 -7.99
C GLU A 476 -58.00 3.62 -7.85
N LYS A 477 -59.05 3.38 -7.05
CA LYS A 477 -60.02 2.28 -7.05
C LYS A 477 -59.63 1.00 -7.83
N LYS A 478 -59.23 -0.03 -7.09
CA LYS A 478 -59.52 -1.43 -7.46
C LYS A 478 -60.11 -2.17 -6.27
N GLU A 479 -61.18 -2.88 -6.57
CA GLU A 479 -62.13 -3.56 -5.69
C GLU A 479 -61.47 -4.59 -4.75
N GLU A 480 -61.85 -4.55 -3.47
CA GLU A 480 -61.48 -5.56 -2.49
C GLU A 480 -62.23 -6.87 -2.75
N ALA A 481 -61.48 -7.93 -3.07
CA ALA A 481 -61.96 -9.31 -3.05
C ALA A 481 -61.82 -9.87 -1.63
N GLY A 482 -62.89 -10.51 -1.15
CA GLY A 482 -63.16 -10.79 0.25
C GLY A 482 -62.18 -11.73 0.96
N CYS A 483 -62.03 -11.44 2.26
CA CYS A 483 -61.40 -12.28 3.26
C CYS A 483 -62.30 -13.50 3.59
N SER A 484 -61.78 -14.72 3.48
CA SER A 484 -62.43 -15.94 3.97
C SER A 484 -61.68 -16.51 5.17
N CYS A 485 -62.14 -16.19 6.37
CA CYS A 485 -61.75 -16.88 7.60
C CYS A 485 -62.92 -17.74 8.06
N THR A 486 -62.81 -19.06 7.97
CA THR A 486 -63.57 -20.01 8.81
C THR A 486 -62.74 -21.25 9.10
N HIS A 487 -62.64 -21.53 10.40
CA HIS A 487 -62.10 -22.69 11.13
C HIS A 487 -60.59 -22.77 11.40
#